data_AF-A0A5C4MTQ6-F1
#
_entry.id   AF-A0A5C4MTQ6-F1
#
_cell.length_a   1.000
_cell.length_b   1.000
_cell.length_c   1.000
_cell.angle_alpha   90.00
_cell.angle_beta   90.00
_cell.angle_gamma   90.00
#
_symmetry.space_group_name_H-M   'P 1'
#
loop_
_entity.id
_entity.type
_entity.pdbx_description
1 polymer ?
#
loop_
_entity_poly.entity_id
_entity_poly.type
_entity_poly.pdbx_seq_one_letter_code
_entity_poly.pdbx_strand_id
1 'polypeptide(L)'
;MRDDRVLAARRTAPPALAGGWEFPGGKVERGESEVDAVRREIAEELACDVAVGDRLDGEVALGVGMVLRVHTAEIVTGEPVPSEHDRLRWLGPDELDDVAWLDADRPFLAEVAALLRRAHGEAAEAHFDEGDDADAVVAALRADGYEVAVRREGFAGEDDSEDRAWLVRVESAAGAERLTALVADVELAWMVDHDAPTPVPPPPLPTGPKRLKRH
;
A
#
# COMPACT_ATOMS: atom_id res chain seq x y z
N MET A 1 -2.11 -11.90 -0.26
CA MET A 1 -1.99 -10.56 -0.84
C MET A 1 -2.17 -10.68 -2.35
N ARG A 2 -2.77 -9.69 -2.98
CA ARG A 2 -2.96 -9.57 -4.44
C ARG A 2 -3.31 -8.11 -4.74
N ASP A 3 -2.75 -7.53 -5.81
CA ASP A 3 -3.04 -6.17 -6.27
C ASP A 3 -2.99 -5.12 -5.14
N ASP A 4 -1.89 -5.08 -4.38
CA ASP A 4 -1.68 -4.17 -3.24
C ASP A 4 -2.77 -4.21 -2.16
N ARG A 5 -3.43 -5.36 -2.03
CA ARG A 5 -4.46 -5.62 -1.02
C ARG A 5 -4.14 -6.86 -0.21
N VAL A 6 -4.55 -6.83 1.05
CA VAL A 6 -4.54 -7.99 1.94
C VAL A 6 -5.93 -8.58 2.04
N LEU A 7 -6.01 -9.91 2.15
CA LEU A 7 -7.28 -10.61 2.34
C LEU A 7 -7.56 -10.72 3.84
N ALA A 8 -8.73 -10.28 4.27
CA ALA A 8 -9.26 -10.50 5.60
C ALA A 8 -10.45 -11.46 5.53
N ALA A 9 -10.57 -12.33 6.53
CA ALA A 9 -11.65 -13.31 6.63
C ALA A 9 -12.45 -13.12 7.92
N ARG A 10 -13.78 -13.25 7.85
CA ARG A 10 -14.66 -13.06 9.00
C ARG A 10 -15.06 -14.39 9.62
N ARG A 11 -14.70 -14.59 10.89
CA ARG A 11 -14.97 -15.82 11.62
C ARG A 11 -16.46 -16.03 11.88
N THR A 12 -16.91 -17.28 11.77
CA THR A 12 -18.25 -17.73 12.17
C THR A 12 -18.26 -18.38 13.56
N ALA A 13 -17.11 -18.88 14.01
CA ALA A 13 -16.94 -19.61 15.27
C ALA A 13 -15.52 -19.43 15.83
N PRO A 14 -15.33 -19.66 17.15
CA PRO A 14 -16.36 -19.89 18.18
C PRO A 14 -17.21 -18.63 18.46
N PRO A 15 -18.36 -18.73 19.16
CA PRO A 15 -19.28 -17.60 19.37
C PRO A 15 -18.65 -16.34 19.98
N ALA A 16 -17.59 -16.49 20.79
CA ALA A 16 -16.88 -15.37 21.39
C ALA A 16 -16.09 -14.52 20.36
N LEU A 17 -15.74 -15.10 19.21
CA LEU A 17 -14.97 -14.45 18.14
C LEU A 17 -15.78 -14.27 16.85
N ALA A 18 -17.02 -14.77 16.82
CA ALA A 18 -17.87 -14.71 15.64
C ALA A 18 -18.16 -13.25 15.24
N GLY A 19 -18.01 -12.96 13.94
CA GLY A 19 -18.14 -11.62 13.37
C GLY A 19 -16.84 -10.78 13.42
N GLY A 20 -15.82 -11.23 14.14
CA GLY A 20 -14.48 -10.65 14.10
C GLY A 20 -13.72 -11.04 12.83
N TRP A 21 -12.79 -10.19 12.44
CA TRP A 21 -11.96 -10.37 11.24
C TRP A 21 -10.53 -10.75 11.61
N GLU A 22 -9.92 -11.60 10.79
CA GLU A 22 -8.56 -12.11 10.99
C GLU A 22 -7.84 -12.32 9.67
N PHE A 23 -6.54 -12.55 9.75
CA PHE A 23 -5.78 -13.10 8.62
C PHE A 23 -6.09 -14.60 8.47
N PRO A 24 -6.34 -15.10 7.25
CA PRO A 24 -6.56 -16.53 7.02
C PRO A 24 -5.32 -17.36 7.37
N GLY A 25 -5.55 -18.60 7.82
CA GLY A 25 -4.50 -19.52 8.24
C GLY A 25 -4.89 -20.35 9.45
N GLY A 26 -3.98 -21.21 9.90
CA GLY A 26 -4.29 -22.16 10.96
C GLY A 26 -3.06 -22.65 11.72
N LYS A 27 -3.16 -23.87 12.24
CA LYS A 27 -2.15 -24.40 13.18
C LYS A 27 -1.03 -25.08 12.42
N VAL A 28 0.20 -24.84 12.87
CA VAL A 28 1.35 -25.63 12.44
C VAL A 28 1.25 -27.04 13.04
N GLU A 29 1.24 -28.06 12.18
CA GLU A 29 1.20 -29.45 12.62
C GLU A 29 2.58 -29.95 13.08
N ARG A 30 2.58 -31.09 13.78
CA ARG A 30 3.82 -31.67 14.31
C ARG A 30 4.75 -32.10 13.17
N GLY A 31 5.90 -31.45 13.08
CA GLY A 31 6.92 -31.75 12.06
C GLY A 31 6.74 -30.94 10.77
N GLU A 32 5.73 -30.06 10.73
CA GLU A 32 5.49 -29.12 9.64
C GLU A 32 6.26 -27.81 9.86
N SER A 33 6.71 -27.17 8.78
CA SER A 33 7.26 -25.82 8.85
C SER A 33 6.15 -24.76 8.87
N GLU A 34 6.41 -23.56 9.37
CA GLU A 34 5.42 -22.47 9.33
C GLU A 34 4.98 -22.16 7.88
N VAL A 35 5.93 -22.23 6.94
CA VAL A 35 5.69 -21.99 5.51
C VAL A 35 4.78 -23.06 4.91
N ASP A 36 5.03 -24.33 5.22
CA ASP A 36 4.20 -25.44 4.72
C ASP A 36 2.79 -25.38 5.33
N ALA A 37 2.70 -25.04 6.62
CA ALA A 37 1.43 -24.83 7.31
C ALA A 37 0.61 -23.73 6.62
N VAL A 38 1.19 -22.56 6.35
CA VAL A 38 0.46 -21.48 5.65
C VAL A 38 -0.02 -21.95 4.27
N ARG A 39 0.80 -22.65 3.49
CA ARG A 39 0.37 -23.17 2.18
C ARG A 39 -0.80 -24.13 2.28
N ARG A 40 -0.73 -25.09 3.21
CA ARG A 40 -1.78 -26.09 3.42
C ARG A 40 -3.08 -25.43 3.89
N GLU A 41 -2.99 -24.60 4.92
CA GLU A 41 -4.17 -23.93 5.51
C GLU A 41 -4.86 -23.03 4.47
N ILE A 42 -4.12 -22.25 3.68
CA ILE A 42 -4.72 -21.41 2.64
C ILE A 42 -5.36 -22.25 1.52
N ALA A 43 -4.76 -23.37 1.15
CA ALA A 43 -5.36 -24.28 0.17
C ALA A 43 -6.68 -24.90 0.70
N GLU A 44 -6.73 -25.26 1.98
CA GLU A 44 -7.92 -25.86 2.62
C GLU A 44 -9.02 -24.83 2.92
N GLU A 45 -8.65 -23.64 3.42
CA GLU A 45 -9.58 -22.60 3.84
C GLU A 45 -10.13 -21.78 2.66
N LEU A 46 -9.30 -21.57 1.63
CA LEU A 46 -9.57 -20.60 0.57
C LEU A 46 -9.51 -21.18 -0.85
N ALA A 47 -9.13 -22.45 -1.03
CA ALA A 47 -8.94 -23.08 -2.35
C ALA A 47 -7.92 -22.33 -3.25
N CYS A 48 -6.86 -21.81 -2.64
CA CYS A 48 -5.80 -21.06 -3.33
C CYS A 48 -4.41 -21.66 -3.10
N ASP A 49 -3.55 -21.56 -4.11
CA ASP A 49 -2.11 -21.78 -3.95
C ASP A 49 -1.41 -20.45 -3.69
N VAL A 50 -0.47 -20.44 -2.75
CA VAL A 50 0.28 -19.23 -2.38
C VAL A 50 1.79 -19.40 -2.41
N ALA A 51 2.47 -18.33 -2.81
CA ALA A 51 3.89 -18.12 -2.57
C ALA A 51 4.03 -17.40 -1.22
N VAL A 52 4.44 -18.15 -0.18
CA VAL A 52 4.68 -17.61 1.16
C VAL A 52 6.00 -16.85 1.17
N GLY A 53 5.95 -15.62 1.64
CA GLY A 53 7.09 -14.72 1.80
C GLY A 53 7.59 -14.67 3.23
N ASP A 54 8.07 -13.49 3.63
CA ASP A 54 8.67 -13.28 4.94
C ASP A 54 7.65 -13.30 6.08
N ARG A 55 8.13 -13.72 7.24
CA ARG A 55 7.41 -13.61 8.50
C ARG A 55 7.46 -12.16 8.99
N LEU A 56 6.30 -11.63 9.39
CA LEU A 56 6.22 -10.33 10.05
C LEU A 56 6.88 -10.38 11.43
N ASP A 57 7.30 -9.22 11.92
CA ASP A 57 7.95 -9.14 13.22
C ASP A 57 6.97 -9.36 14.37
N GLY A 58 7.41 -10.13 15.37
CA GLY A 58 6.66 -10.39 16.60
C GLY A 58 5.80 -11.65 16.57
N GLU A 59 5.14 -11.88 17.71
CA GLU A 59 4.20 -12.98 17.92
C GLU A 59 3.20 -12.61 19.02
N VAL A 60 1.99 -13.16 18.96
CA VAL A 60 0.93 -12.87 19.95
C VAL A 60 0.50 -14.15 20.64
N ALA A 61 0.52 -14.18 21.97
CA ALA A 61 0.04 -15.33 22.73
C ALA A 61 -1.49 -15.48 22.60
N LEU A 62 -1.95 -16.65 22.12
CA LEU A 62 -3.38 -16.97 21.97
C LEU A 62 -3.95 -17.71 23.19
N GLY A 63 -3.17 -17.80 24.28
CA GLY A 63 -3.51 -18.55 25.48
C GLY A 63 -2.39 -19.53 25.86
N VAL A 64 -2.76 -20.62 26.53
CA VAL A 64 -1.77 -21.56 27.08
C VAL A 64 -1.15 -22.38 25.95
N GLY A 65 0.12 -22.09 25.64
CA GLY A 65 0.96 -22.90 24.74
C GLY A 65 0.77 -22.63 23.24
N MET A 66 0.09 -21.55 22.85
CA MET A 66 -0.09 -21.17 21.45
C MET A 66 0.31 -19.72 21.21
N VAL A 67 0.99 -19.48 20.08
CA VAL A 67 1.36 -18.16 19.59
C VAL A 67 0.88 -17.98 18.16
N LEU A 68 0.39 -16.80 17.83
CA LEU A 68 0.12 -16.35 16.47
C LEU A 68 1.39 -15.73 15.88
N ARG A 69 1.74 -16.16 14.68
CA ARG A 69 2.78 -15.58 13.83
C ARG A 69 2.19 -15.38 12.44
N VAL A 70 2.49 -14.24 11.82
CA VAL A 70 1.94 -13.88 10.52
C VAL A 70 3.04 -13.94 9.46
N HIS A 71 2.74 -14.56 8.33
CA HIS A 71 3.60 -14.56 7.14
C HIS A 71 2.91 -13.78 6.02
N THR A 72 3.71 -13.07 5.23
CA THR A 72 3.23 -12.56 3.94
C THR A 72 3.03 -13.75 2.99
N ALA A 73 2.05 -13.63 2.09
CA ALA A 73 1.80 -14.64 1.07
C ALA A 73 1.11 -14.00 -0.14
N GLU A 74 1.53 -14.37 -1.34
CA GLU A 74 0.94 -13.93 -2.60
C GLU A 74 0.14 -15.09 -3.22
N ILE A 75 -1.07 -14.80 -3.72
CA ILE A 75 -1.87 -15.80 -4.42
C ILE A 75 -1.23 -16.07 -5.79
N VAL A 76 -0.79 -17.31 -6.01
CA VAL A 76 -0.22 -17.76 -7.29
C VAL A 76 -1.33 -18.28 -8.20
N THR A 77 -2.27 -19.05 -7.65
CA THR A 77 -3.41 -19.58 -8.39
C THR A 77 -4.69 -19.61 -7.53
N GLY A 78 -5.84 -19.61 -8.21
CA GLY A 78 -7.15 -19.67 -7.57
C GLY A 78 -7.76 -18.31 -7.25
N GLU A 79 -9.06 -18.32 -6.95
CA GLU A 79 -9.78 -17.19 -6.38
C GLU A 79 -10.25 -17.60 -4.98
N PRO A 80 -10.01 -16.81 -3.92
CA PRO A 80 -10.38 -17.20 -2.57
C PRO A 80 -11.87 -17.51 -2.42
N VAL A 81 -12.17 -18.74 -2.01
CA VAL A 81 -13.52 -19.20 -1.66
C VAL A 81 -13.49 -19.70 -0.21
N PRO A 82 -14.19 -19.04 0.73
CA PRO A 82 -14.09 -19.39 2.13
C PRO A 82 -14.80 -20.72 2.42
N SER A 83 -14.15 -21.60 3.18
CA SER A 83 -14.76 -22.84 3.68
C SER A 83 -15.32 -22.69 5.10
N GLU A 84 -14.63 -22.01 6.00
CA GLU A 84 -15.00 -21.84 7.42
C GLU A 84 -15.44 -20.40 7.81
N HIS A 85 -15.15 -19.43 6.95
CA HIS A 85 -15.52 -18.02 7.12
C HIS A 85 -16.79 -17.69 6.34
N ASP A 86 -17.59 -16.74 6.83
CA ASP A 86 -18.82 -16.35 6.13
C ASP A 86 -18.63 -15.18 5.15
N ARG A 87 -17.51 -14.45 5.27
CA ARG A 87 -17.17 -13.32 4.41
C ARG A 87 -15.65 -13.20 4.25
N LEU A 88 -15.25 -12.79 3.06
CA LEU A 88 -13.91 -12.35 2.73
C LEU A 88 -13.95 -10.88 2.29
N ARG A 89 -12.87 -10.14 2.54
CA ARG A 89 -12.71 -8.77 2.04
C ARG A 89 -11.26 -8.50 1.70
N TRP A 90 -11.03 -7.98 0.50
CA TRP A 90 -9.75 -7.40 0.11
C TRP A 90 -9.68 -5.97 0.64
N LEU A 91 -8.61 -5.65 1.37
CA LEU A 91 -8.40 -4.36 2.02
C LEU A 91 -7.10 -3.74 1.53
N GLY A 92 -7.18 -2.50 1.06
CA GLY A 92 -6.02 -1.64 0.80
C GLY A 92 -5.46 -1.04 2.10
N PRO A 93 -4.33 -0.31 2.02
CA PRO A 93 -3.62 0.22 3.19
C PRO A 93 -4.47 1.16 4.06
N ASP A 94 -5.39 1.92 3.46
CA ASP A 94 -6.26 2.87 4.17
C ASP A 94 -7.64 2.28 4.51
N GLU A 95 -7.91 1.03 4.11
CA GLU A 95 -9.16 0.31 4.41
C GLU A 95 -8.99 -0.66 5.58
N LEU A 96 -7.78 -0.82 6.13
CA LEU A 96 -7.50 -1.79 7.20
C LEU A 96 -8.36 -1.54 8.45
N ASP A 97 -8.72 -0.30 8.76
CA ASP A 97 -9.56 0.04 9.91
C ASP A 97 -11.08 -0.14 9.66
N ASP A 98 -11.49 -0.48 8.42
CA ASP A 98 -12.91 -0.64 8.07
C ASP A 98 -13.54 -1.95 8.60
N VAL A 99 -12.74 -2.83 9.16
CA VAL A 99 -13.20 -4.12 9.70
C VAL A 99 -12.82 -4.28 11.17
N ALA A 100 -13.66 -5.00 11.90
CA ALA A 100 -13.44 -5.29 13.31
C ALA A 100 -12.42 -6.43 13.47
N TRP A 101 -11.13 -6.13 13.31
CA TRP A 101 -10.05 -7.09 13.56
C TRP A 101 -10.09 -7.64 14.97
N LEU A 102 -9.83 -8.94 15.10
CA LEU A 102 -9.57 -9.60 16.37
C LEU A 102 -8.32 -9.00 17.02
N ASP A 103 -8.31 -9.00 18.35
CA ASP A 103 -7.22 -8.38 19.13
C ASP A 103 -5.86 -9.02 18.86
N ALA A 104 -5.83 -10.28 18.45
CA ALA A 104 -4.60 -11.00 18.14
C ALA A 104 -3.94 -10.53 16.83
N ASP A 105 -4.72 -10.07 15.86
CA ASP A 105 -4.27 -9.67 14.53
C ASP A 105 -3.87 -8.19 14.48
N ARG A 106 -4.48 -7.36 15.33
CA ARG A 106 -4.24 -5.91 15.40
C ARG A 106 -2.76 -5.50 15.46
N PRO A 107 -1.88 -6.17 16.24
CA PRO A 107 -0.47 -5.78 16.34
C PRO A 107 0.28 -5.79 15.00
N PHE A 108 -0.16 -6.60 14.04
CA PHE A 108 0.50 -6.73 12.74
C PHE A 108 0.02 -5.71 11.70
N LEU A 109 -1.10 -5.01 11.95
CA LEU A 109 -1.72 -4.11 10.97
C LEU A 109 -0.81 -2.96 10.54
N ALA A 110 0.02 -2.43 11.45
CA ALA A 110 0.93 -1.33 11.12
C ALA A 110 2.00 -1.77 10.10
N GLU A 111 2.56 -2.97 10.26
CA GLU A 111 3.54 -3.53 9.34
C GLU A 111 2.90 -3.92 8.02
N VAL A 112 1.72 -4.55 8.05
CA VAL A 112 0.92 -4.84 6.85
C VAL A 112 0.61 -3.54 6.10
N ALA A 113 0.20 -2.47 6.78
CA ALA A 113 -0.06 -1.18 6.15
C ALA A 113 1.20 -0.60 5.50
N ALA A 114 2.37 -0.73 6.13
CA ALA A 114 3.63 -0.28 5.55
C ALA A 114 4.01 -1.11 4.32
N LEU A 115 3.84 -2.43 4.34
CA LEU A 115 4.06 -3.31 3.20
C LEU A 115 3.13 -2.99 2.04
N LEU A 116 1.83 -2.85 2.33
CA LEU A 116 0.82 -2.45 1.36
C LEU A 116 1.13 -1.07 0.78
N ARG A 117 1.53 -0.09 1.60
CA ARG A 117 1.94 1.24 1.10
C ARG A 117 3.24 1.23 0.32
N ARG A 118 4.13 0.28 0.55
CA ARG A 118 5.32 0.12 -0.30
C ARG A 118 4.94 -0.45 -1.66
N ALA A 119 4.10 -1.48 -1.68
CA ALA A 119 3.58 -2.05 -2.93
C ALA A 119 2.71 -1.04 -3.70
N HIS A 120 1.79 -0.36 -3.00
CA HIS A 120 0.92 0.69 -3.55
C HIS A 120 1.66 2.00 -3.85
N GLY A 121 2.77 2.24 -3.15
CA GLY A 121 3.62 3.42 -3.24
C GLY A 121 4.77 3.28 -4.23
N GLU A 122 4.79 2.21 -5.02
CA GLU A 122 5.43 2.25 -6.33
C GLU A 122 4.55 3.02 -7.34
N ALA A 123 3.90 4.09 -6.87
CA ALA A 123 3.45 5.16 -7.71
C ALA A 123 4.64 6.10 -7.94
N ALA A 124 5.37 5.91 -9.04
CA ALA A 124 6.47 6.81 -9.36
C ALA A 124 5.95 8.07 -10.04
N GLU A 125 6.52 9.20 -9.66
CA GLU A 125 6.29 10.49 -10.29
C GLU A 125 7.62 11.08 -10.77
N ALA A 126 7.63 11.56 -12.01
CA ALA A 126 8.78 12.21 -12.62
C ALA A 126 8.40 13.60 -13.11
N HIS A 127 9.33 14.54 -12.92
CA HIS A 127 9.14 15.95 -13.26
C HIS A 127 9.98 16.27 -14.50
N PHE A 128 9.39 16.99 -15.45
CA PHE A 128 10.04 17.41 -16.69
C PHE A 128 9.82 18.90 -16.91
N ASP A 129 10.90 19.62 -17.23
CA ASP A 129 10.83 21.05 -17.53
C ASP A 129 10.26 21.31 -18.94
N GLU A 130 10.52 20.39 -19.89
CA GLU A 130 10.05 20.47 -21.27
C GLU A 130 8.88 19.49 -21.53
N GLY A 131 7.84 19.97 -22.22
CA GLY A 131 6.66 19.15 -22.53
C GLY A 131 6.93 18.00 -23.48
N ASP A 132 7.87 18.17 -24.41
CA ASP A 132 8.22 17.16 -25.40
C ASP A 132 8.88 15.93 -24.73
N ASP A 133 9.68 16.13 -23.68
CA ASP A 133 10.29 15.04 -22.90
C ASP A 133 9.23 14.27 -22.09
N ALA A 134 8.32 14.99 -21.43
CA ALA A 134 7.19 14.38 -20.73
C ALA A 134 6.31 13.55 -21.68
N ASP A 135 6.00 14.09 -22.86
CA ASP A 135 5.18 13.42 -23.87
C ASP A 135 5.87 12.15 -24.41
N ALA A 136 7.19 12.17 -24.60
CA ALA A 136 7.96 11.00 -25.03
C ALA A 136 7.90 9.87 -23.99
N VAL A 137 8.07 10.20 -22.70
CA VAL A 137 7.99 9.22 -21.60
C VAL A 137 6.57 8.68 -21.45
N VAL A 138 5.55 9.54 -21.51
CA VAL A 138 4.14 9.15 -21.45
C VAL A 138 3.77 8.23 -22.60
N ALA A 139 4.23 8.53 -23.82
CA ALA A 139 3.98 7.71 -24.99
C ALA A 139 4.62 6.33 -24.85
N ALA A 140 5.85 6.25 -24.34
CA ALA A 140 6.55 4.98 -24.10
C ALA A 140 5.83 4.13 -23.04
N LEU A 141 5.45 4.72 -21.91
CA LEU A 141 4.72 4.02 -20.85
C LEU A 141 3.35 3.51 -21.33
N ARG A 142 2.60 4.32 -22.09
CA ARG A 142 1.31 3.90 -22.66
C ARG A 142 1.47 2.83 -23.73
N ALA A 143 2.54 2.88 -24.53
CA ALA A 143 2.85 1.84 -25.52
C ALA A 143 3.15 0.49 -24.84
N ASP A 144 3.77 0.53 -23.66
CA ASP A 144 4.04 -0.64 -22.81
C ASP A 144 2.79 -1.09 -22.01
N GLY A 145 1.65 -0.38 -22.15
CA GLY A 145 0.35 -0.76 -21.58
C GLY A 145 0.04 -0.18 -20.20
N TYR A 146 0.87 0.73 -19.69
CA TYR A 146 0.65 1.34 -18.38
C TYR A 146 -0.39 2.47 -18.42
N GLU A 147 -1.20 2.57 -17.35
CA GLU A 147 -1.99 3.76 -17.09
C GLU A 147 -1.09 4.88 -16.58
N VAL A 148 -1.21 6.08 -17.17
CA VAL A 148 -0.33 7.22 -16.90
C VAL A 148 -1.15 8.49 -16.72
N ALA A 149 -1.00 9.13 -15.56
CA ALA A 149 -1.53 10.45 -15.27
C ALA A 149 -0.49 11.53 -15.57
N VAL A 150 -0.94 12.64 -16.18
CA VAL A 150 -0.09 13.79 -16.50
C VAL A 150 -0.72 15.07 -15.94
N ARG A 151 0.05 15.89 -15.24
CA ARG A 151 -0.38 17.21 -14.73
C ARG A 151 0.68 18.27 -14.99
N ARG A 152 0.28 19.53 -14.90
CA ARG A 152 1.17 20.69 -14.99
C ARG A 152 0.96 21.56 -13.75
N GLU A 153 1.90 21.55 -12.81
CA GLU A 153 1.83 22.36 -11.59
C GLU A 153 2.87 23.49 -11.64
N GLY A 154 2.53 24.63 -11.02
CA GLY A 154 3.49 25.69 -10.80
C GLY A 154 4.12 25.53 -9.43
N PHE A 155 5.43 25.79 -9.31
CA PHE A 155 6.07 25.89 -8.00
C PHE A 155 5.42 27.00 -7.17
N ALA A 156 5.26 26.77 -5.86
CA ALA A 156 4.64 27.72 -4.97
C ALA A 156 5.52 28.98 -4.82
N GLY A 157 5.24 30.03 -5.61
CA GLY A 157 5.80 31.37 -5.36
C GLY A 157 6.04 32.29 -6.57
N GLU A 158 6.01 31.81 -7.81
CA GLU A 158 6.44 32.62 -8.97
C GLU A 158 5.35 32.64 -10.07
N ASP A 159 4.98 33.85 -10.49
CA ASP A 159 3.86 34.18 -11.39
C ASP A 159 4.33 34.37 -12.85
N ASP A 160 5.46 33.76 -13.22
CA ASP A 160 5.90 33.71 -14.60
C ASP A 160 5.52 32.34 -15.16
N SER A 161 4.57 32.33 -16.09
CA SER A 161 3.94 31.13 -16.66
C SER A 161 4.89 30.18 -17.43
N GLU A 162 6.18 30.52 -17.48
CA GLU A 162 7.23 29.78 -18.17
C GLU A 162 7.80 28.62 -17.33
N ASP A 163 7.68 28.65 -15.99
CA ASP A 163 8.28 27.65 -15.08
C ASP A 163 7.25 26.67 -14.51
N ARG A 164 6.53 25.95 -15.37
CA ARG A 164 5.59 24.90 -14.93
C ARG A 164 6.03 23.53 -15.42
N ALA A 165 6.55 22.72 -14.50
CA ALA A 165 6.97 21.36 -14.77
C ALA A 165 5.78 20.46 -15.12
N TRP A 166 6.04 19.50 -16.01
CA TRP A 166 5.15 18.39 -16.32
C TRP A 166 5.42 17.27 -15.34
N LEU A 167 4.36 16.82 -14.66
CA LEU A 167 4.38 15.69 -13.75
C LEU A 167 3.79 14.49 -14.44
N VAL A 168 4.60 13.44 -14.60
CA VAL A 168 4.17 12.14 -15.12
C VAL A 168 4.13 11.15 -13.98
N ARG A 169 2.95 10.58 -13.72
CA ARG A 169 2.73 9.64 -12.62
C ARG A 169 2.17 8.32 -13.13
N VAL A 170 2.73 7.25 -12.62
CA VAL A 170 2.22 5.86 -12.74
C VAL A 170 1.85 5.40 -11.34
N GLU A 171 0.87 4.51 -11.21
CA GLU A 171 0.41 3.98 -9.90
C GLU A 171 0.84 2.51 -9.67
N SER A 172 1.50 1.90 -10.66
CA SER A 172 1.89 0.49 -10.60
C SER A 172 3.40 0.31 -10.45
N ALA A 173 3.80 -0.64 -9.59
CA ALA A 173 5.11 -1.28 -9.49
C ALA A 173 5.95 -1.31 -10.79
N ALA A 174 5.51 -2.12 -11.75
CA ALA A 174 6.21 -2.30 -13.02
C ALA A 174 6.27 -1.00 -13.85
N GLY A 175 5.23 -0.18 -13.76
CA GLY A 175 5.22 1.16 -14.35
C GLY A 175 6.26 2.08 -13.72
N ALA A 176 6.49 2.01 -12.40
CA ALA A 176 7.47 2.81 -11.70
C ALA A 176 8.91 2.44 -12.04
N GLU A 177 9.22 1.15 -12.12
CA GLU A 177 10.53 0.69 -12.63
C GLU A 177 10.75 1.18 -14.06
N ARG A 178 9.72 1.09 -14.92
CA ARG A 178 9.80 1.54 -16.30
C ARG A 178 9.97 3.06 -16.42
N LEU A 179 9.23 3.82 -15.62
CA LEU A 179 9.36 5.29 -15.57
C LEU A 179 10.76 5.68 -15.12
N THR A 180 11.30 5.03 -14.08
CA THR A 180 12.68 5.24 -13.61
C THR A 180 13.69 4.99 -14.72
N ALA A 181 13.55 3.89 -15.47
CA ALA A 181 14.44 3.56 -16.59
C ALA A 181 14.37 4.61 -17.72
N LEU A 182 13.17 5.09 -18.05
CA LEU A 182 12.97 6.12 -19.09
C LEU A 182 13.54 7.48 -18.67
N VAL A 183 13.35 7.86 -17.40
CA VAL A 183 13.84 9.11 -16.83
C VAL A 183 15.37 9.13 -16.74
N ALA A 184 16.00 8.00 -16.42
CA ALA A 184 17.46 7.89 -16.38
C ALA A 184 18.15 8.16 -17.74
N ASP A 185 17.42 7.97 -18.85
CA ASP A 185 17.90 8.25 -20.21
C ASP A 185 17.65 9.71 -20.66
N VAL A 186 16.93 10.51 -19.87
CA VAL A 186 16.61 11.93 -20.15
C VAL A 186 17.50 12.80 -19.27
N GLU A 187 18.47 13.53 -19.87
CA GLU A 187 19.48 14.32 -19.13
C GLU A 187 18.91 15.44 -18.22
N LEU A 188 17.64 15.80 -18.35
CA LEU A 188 17.00 16.92 -17.65
C LEU A 188 15.85 16.51 -16.71
N ALA A 189 15.67 15.21 -16.42
CA ALA A 189 14.60 14.74 -15.54
C ALA A 189 15.14 14.37 -14.14
N TRP A 190 14.36 14.70 -13.10
CA TRP A 190 14.67 14.32 -11.71
C TRP A 190 13.46 13.66 -11.03
N MET A 191 13.74 12.64 -10.23
CA MET A 191 12.76 11.95 -9.40
C MET A 191 12.62 12.63 -8.03
N VAL A 192 11.40 12.72 -7.52
CA VAL A 192 11.15 13.26 -6.18
C VAL A 192 10.99 12.11 -5.18
N ASP A 193 11.92 12.02 -4.21
CA ASP A 193 11.75 11.18 -3.03
C ASP A 193 10.57 11.69 -2.20
N HIS A 194 9.49 10.92 -2.12
CA HIS A 194 8.27 11.27 -1.38
C HIS A 194 8.40 11.04 0.14
N ASP A 195 9.48 11.49 0.78
CA ASP A 195 9.59 11.61 2.25
C ASP A 195 9.45 13.07 2.74
N ALA A 196 8.80 13.93 1.94
CA ALA A 196 8.51 15.29 2.38
C ALA A 196 7.24 15.32 3.26
N PRO A 197 7.32 15.75 4.53
CA PRO A 197 6.15 15.90 5.37
C PRO A 197 5.21 16.94 4.77
N THR A 198 3.90 16.64 4.83
CA THR A 198 2.82 17.58 4.45
C THR A 198 3.10 18.98 5.00
N PRO A 199 3.12 20.03 4.15
CA PRO A 199 3.35 21.39 4.63
C PRO A 199 2.22 21.78 5.59
N VAL A 200 2.62 22.14 6.81
CA VAL A 200 1.68 22.69 7.81
C VAL A 200 1.13 24.00 7.24
N PRO A 201 -0.21 24.19 7.18
CA PRO A 201 -0.77 25.43 6.66
C PRO A 201 -0.28 26.62 7.49
N PRO A 202 0.06 27.76 6.86
CA PRO A 202 0.52 28.93 7.59
C PRO A 202 -0.57 29.40 8.56
N PRO A 203 -0.19 29.91 9.75
CA PRO A 203 -1.16 30.45 10.69
C PRO A 203 -1.96 31.59 10.03
N PRO A 204 -3.25 31.73 10.34
CA PRO A 204 -4.10 32.75 9.71
C PRO A 204 -3.55 34.16 9.98
N LEU A 205 -3.48 34.96 8.92
CA LEU A 205 -3.06 36.36 9.02
C LEU A 205 -4.05 37.15 9.89
N PRO A 206 -3.58 38.08 10.74
CA PRO A 206 -4.45 38.89 11.57
C PRO A 206 -5.33 39.81 10.70
N THR A 207 -6.65 39.67 10.86
CA THR A 207 -7.65 40.50 10.18
C THR A 207 -7.76 41.88 10.83
N GLY A 208 -6.89 42.81 10.43
CA GLY A 208 -7.07 44.25 10.64
C GLY A 208 -5.93 44.96 11.39
N PRO A 209 -5.73 46.28 11.13
CA PRO A 209 -4.62 47.03 11.71
C PRO A 209 -4.82 47.25 13.22
N LYS A 210 -3.88 46.74 14.03
CA LYS A 210 -3.77 47.14 15.44
C LYS A 210 -3.15 48.55 15.51
N ARG A 211 -3.96 49.57 15.83
CA ARG A 211 -3.46 50.88 16.27
C ARG A 211 -2.66 50.69 17.56
N LEU A 212 -1.34 50.73 17.46
CA LEU A 212 -0.46 50.93 18.62
C LEU A 212 -0.62 52.39 19.08
N LYS A 213 -1.36 52.61 20.17
CA LYS A 213 -1.27 53.88 20.90
C LYS A 213 0.08 53.91 21.60
N ARG A 214 0.93 54.85 21.20
CA ARG A 214 2.06 55.33 22.01
C ARG A 214 1.47 56.05 23.23
N HIS A 215 1.82 55.58 24.43
CA HIS A 215 1.85 56.37 25.65
C HIS A 215 3.28 56.39 26.15
#